data_AF-A0A1C5JVM6-F1
#
_entry.id   AF-A0A1C5JVM6-F1
#
_cell.length_a   1.000
_cell.length_b   1.000
_cell.length_c   1.000
_cell.angle_alpha   90.00
_cell.angle_beta   90.00
_cell.angle_gamma   90.00
#
_symmetry.space_group_name_H-M   'P 1'
#
loop_
_entity.id
_entity.type
_entity.pdbx_description
1 polymer ?
#
loop_
_entity_poly.entity_id
_entity_poly.type
_entity_poly.pdbx_seq_one_letter_code
_entity_poly.pdbx_strand_id
1 'polypeptide(L)'
;MRHLELTARLLLALVFLAAVVGKLRTRSDFADFVATVGRFGVPARWTRPVGATAVAAEAAVVVLLVTPGAAPAGLVLAVVLLAALTAALVATLRRGERPACRCFGAGDTPIGRRHVLRNLALGAVALLGLAAALTADGGPPPAAAVLLAAGVALPLAAVVIRLDDLVALFASAPTRPTRPAGRP
;
A
#
# COMPACT_ATOMS: atom_id res chain seq x y z
N MET A 1 14.61 -1.83 -20.14
CA MET A 1 13.32 -2.23 -19.54
C MET A 1 13.49 -3.07 -18.27
N ARG A 2 14.49 -3.95 -18.21
CA ARG A 2 14.83 -4.77 -17.03
C ARG A 2 14.98 -4.03 -15.68
N HIS A 3 15.64 -2.88 -15.63
CA HIS A 3 15.77 -2.11 -14.38
C HIS A 3 14.43 -1.56 -13.85
N LEU A 4 13.52 -1.21 -14.77
CA LEU A 4 12.19 -0.70 -14.42
C LEU A 4 11.32 -1.82 -13.83
N GLU A 5 11.35 -3.00 -14.46
CA GLU A 5 10.67 -4.21 -13.97
C GLU A 5 11.15 -4.61 -12.56
N LEU A 6 12.47 -4.69 -12.34
CA LEU A 6 13.03 -5.01 -11.03
C LEU A 6 12.67 -3.99 -9.97
N THR A 7 12.78 -2.69 -10.28
CA THR A 7 12.42 -1.62 -9.34
C THR A 7 10.94 -1.69 -8.97
N ALA A 8 10.06 -1.89 -9.96
CA ALA A 8 8.63 -2.03 -9.74
C ALA A 8 8.29 -3.25 -8.86
N ARG A 9 8.90 -4.41 -9.16
CA ARG A 9 8.71 -5.65 -8.38
C ARG A 9 9.15 -5.47 -6.93
N LEU A 10 10.35 -4.93 -6.71
CA LEU A 10 10.88 -4.73 -5.36
C LEU A 10 10.03 -3.72 -4.58
N LEU A 11 9.66 -2.60 -5.19
CA LEU A 11 8.82 -1.58 -4.56
C LEU A 11 7.46 -2.16 -4.15
N LEU A 12 6.77 -2.84 -5.07
CA LEU A 12 5.47 -3.44 -4.79
C LEU A 12 5.57 -4.56 -3.76
N ALA A 13 6.57 -5.44 -3.87
CA ALA A 13 6.79 -6.51 -2.89
C ALA A 13 7.00 -5.96 -1.47
N LEU A 14 7.81 -4.91 -1.31
CA LEU A 14 8.04 -4.26 -0.01
C LEU A 14 6.76 -3.61 0.54
N VAL A 15 6.00 -2.91 -0.31
CA VAL A 15 4.76 -2.26 0.10
C VAL A 15 3.68 -3.27 0.51
N PHE A 16 3.50 -4.33 -0.27
CA PHE A 16 2.55 -5.41 0.05
C PHE A 16 3.02 -6.22 1.26
N LEU A 17 4.32 -6.48 1.40
CA LEU A 17 4.86 -7.15 2.58
C LEU A 17 4.61 -6.34 3.85
N ALA A 18 4.86 -5.03 3.82
CA ALA A 18 4.53 -4.15 4.93
C ALA A 18 3.03 -4.16 5.26
N ALA A 19 2.16 -4.24 4.23
CA ALA A 19 0.72 -4.34 4.41
C ALA A 19 0.29 -5.66 5.08
N VAL A 20 0.89 -6.78 4.69
CA VAL A 20 0.64 -8.11 5.27
C VAL A 20 1.14 -8.16 6.71
N VAL A 21 2.39 -7.76 6.93
CA VAL A 21 3.00 -7.73 8.27
C VAL A 21 2.19 -6.84 9.20
N GLY A 22 1.78 -5.65 8.75
CA GLY A 22 0.96 -4.75 9.54
C GLY A 22 -0.40 -5.33 9.96
N LYS A 23 -1.01 -6.19 9.13
CA LYS A 23 -2.31 -6.83 9.43
C LYS A 23 -2.19 -8.10 10.25
N LEU A 24 -1.06 -8.79 10.17
CA LEU A 24 -0.83 -10.09 10.82
C LEU A 24 0.06 -10.02 12.07
N ARG A 25 0.60 -8.84 12.40
CA ARG A 25 1.51 -8.66 13.54
C ARG A 25 0.86 -9.07 14.86
N THR A 26 -0.41 -8.73 15.07
CA THR A 26 -1.18 -9.16 16.24
C THR A 26 -2.61 -9.56 15.86
N ARG A 27 -3.28 -10.33 16.72
CA ARG A 27 -4.71 -10.66 16.51
C ARG A 27 -5.60 -9.41 16.54
N SER A 28 -5.24 -8.40 17.33
CA SER A 28 -5.95 -7.11 17.37
C SER A 28 -5.82 -6.36 16.05
N ASP A 29 -4.63 -6.35 15.42
CA ASP A 29 -4.43 -5.66 14.14
C ASP A 29 -5.32 -6.26 13.03
N PHE A 30 -5.44 -7.59 12.99
CA PHE A 30 -6.35 -8.25 12.06
C PHE A 30 -7.82 -7.94 12.36
N ALA A 31 -8.22 -7.95 13.64
CA ALA A 31 -9.58 -7.62 14.05
C ALA A 31 -9.96 -6.18 13.68
N ASP A 32 -9.04 -5.23 13.86
CA ASP A 32 -9.21 -3.82 13.51
C ASP A 32 -9.32 -3.62 11.99
N PHE A 33 -8.52 -4.37 11.21
CA PHE A 33 -8.66 -4.40 9.76
C PHE A 33 -10.04 -4.91 9.33
N VAL A 34 -10.49 -6.03 9.91
CA VAL A 34 -11.83 -6.60 9.63
C VAL A 34 -12.94 -5.62 10.02
N ALA A 35 -12.80 -4.88 11.12
CA ALA A 35 -13.75 -3.85 11.51
C ALA A 35 -13.80 -2.70 10.46
N THR A 36 -12.65 -2.35 9.90
CA THR A 36 -12.54 -1.35 8.82
C THR A 36 -13.22 -1.84 7.54
N VAL A 37 -13.08 -3.12 7.19
CA VAL A 37 -13.80 -3.74 6.06
C VAL A 37 -15.31 -3.59 6.20
N GLY A 38 -15.86 -3.74 7.40
CA GLY A 38 -17.28 -3.50 7.66
C GLY A 38 -17.72 -2.06 7.36
N ARG A 39 -16.86 -1.08 7.65
CA ARG A 39 -17.12 0.34 7.35
C ARG A 39 -17.09 0.67 5.86
N PHE A 40 -16.56 -0.22 5.02
CA PHE A 40 -16.64 -0.07 3.56
C PHE A 40 -17.96 -0.56 2.96
N GLY A 41 -18.95 -0.93 3.79
CA GLY A 41 -20.27 -1.39 3.37
C GLY A 41 -20.35 -2.90 3.16
N VAL A 42 -19.36 -3.66 3.64
CA VAL A 42 -19.39 -5.13 3.62
C VAL A 42 -20.28 -5.62 4.78
N PRO A 43 -21.29 -6.48 4.53
CA PRO A 43 -22.13 -7.03 5.58
C PRO A 43 -21.31 -7.76 6.65
N ALA A 44 -21.69 -7.67 7.92
CA ALA A 44 -20.95 -8.25 9.05
C ALA A 44 -20.58 -9.74 8.87
N ARG A 45 -21.45 -10.53 8.22
CA ARG A 45 -21.20 -11.95 7.91
C ARG A 45 -20.03 -12.18 6.94
N TRP A 46 -19.68 -11.17 6.14
CA TRP A 46 -18.66 -11.24 5.09
C TRP A 46 -17.37 -10.48 5.47
N THR A 47 -17.34 -9.69 6.53
CA THR A 47 -16.16 -8.86 6.86
C THR A 47 -14.91 -9.69 7.15
N ARG A 48 -15.04 -10.77 7.94
CA ARG A 48 -13.95 -11.71 8.23
C ARG A 48 -13.44 -12.44 7.00
N PRO A 49 -14.29 -13.13 6.19
CA PRO A 49 -13.81 -13.82 5.01
C PRO A 49 -13.22 -12.84 3.99
N VAL A 50 -13.85 -11.69 3.74
CA VAL A 50 -13.29 -10.65 2.84
C VAL A 50 -11.94 -10.15 3.35
N GLY A 51 -11.81 -9.92 4.66
CA GLY A 51 -10.55 -9.51 5.27
C GLY A 51 -9.46 -10.58 5.14
N ALA A 52 -9.78 -11.85 5.40
CA ALA A 52 -8.86 -12.96 5.24
C ALA A 52 -8.42 -13.14 3.78
N THR A 53 -9.37 -13.07 2.83
CA THR A 53 -9.09 -13.13 1.40
C THR A 53 -8.22 -11.97 0.94
N ALA A 54 -8.45 -10.76 1.46
CA ALA A 54 -7.60 -9.60 1.15
C ALA A 54 -6.16 -9.84 1.62
N VAL A 55 -5.94 -10.28 2.86
CA VAL A 55 -4.60 -10.60 3.37
C VAL A 55 -3.94 -11.72 2.57
N ALA A 56 -4.70 -12.77 2.22
CA ALA A 56 -4.20 -13.86 1.39
C ALA A 56 -3.79 -13.37 -0.02
N ALA A 57 -4.57 -12.48 -0.62
CA ALA A 57 -4.24 -11.87 -1.91
C ALA A 57 -2.98 -10.99 -1.80
N GLU A 58 -2.84 -10.19 -0.75
CA GLU A 58 -1.64 -9.39 -0.50
C GLU A 58 -0.39 -10.28 -0.34
N ALA A 59 -0.50 -11.37 0.42
CA ALA A 59 0.60 -12.33 0.58
C ALA A 59 0.94 -13.04 -0.75
N ALA A 60 -0.08 -13.42 -1.53
CA ALA A 60 0.11 -14.02 -2.84
C ALA A 60 0.83 -13.06 -3.81
N VAL A 61 0.53 -11.76 -3.77
CA VAL A 61 1.27 -10.74 -4.55
C VAL A 61 2.76 -10.78 -4.18
N VAL A 62 3.10 -10.78 -2.89
CA VAL A 62 4.51 -10.82 -2.44
C VAL A 62 5.21 -12.07 -2.97
N VAL A 63 4.60 -13.24 -2.79
CA VAL A 63 5.16 -14.53 -3.25
C VAL A 63 5.37 -14.52 -4.77
N LEU A 64 4.34 -14.17 -5.54
CA LEU A 64 4.41 -14.15 -7.00
C LEU A 64 5.45 -13.15 -7.52
N LEU A 65 5.63 -12.01 -6.86
CA LEU A 65 6.62 -11.00 -7.26
C LEU A 65 8.06 -11.43 -6.96
N VAL A 66 8.31 -12.27 -5.95
CA VAL A 66 9.67 -12.77 -5.65
C VAL A 66 10.00 -14.07 -6.39
N THR A 67 8.99 -14.87 -6.75
CA THR A 67 9.19 -16.12 -7.49
C THR A 67 9.62 -15.84 -8.94
N PRO A 68 10.76 -16.39 -9.41
CA PRO A 68 11.16 -16.31 -10.80
C PRO A 68 10.10 -16.90 -11.73
N GLY A 69 9.78 -16.23 -12.84
CA GLY A 69 8.76 -16.66 -13.80
C GLY A 69 7.30 -16.35 -13.42
N ALA A 70 7.00 -16.08 -12.14
CA ALA A 70 5.64 -15.73 -11.69
C ALA A 70 5.35 -14.22 -11.62
N ALA A 71 6.36 -13.39 -11.93
CA ALA A 71 6.30 -11.94 -11.79
C ALA A 71 5.14 -11.26 -12.53
N PRO A 72 4.82 -11.62 -13.79
CA PRO A 72 3.69 -11.02 -14.49
C PRO A 72 2.36 -11.28 -13.78
N ALA A 73 2.17 -12.50 -13.25
CA ALA A 73 0.98 -12.85 -12.48
C ALA A 73 0.90 -12.03 -11.18
N GLY A 74 2.02 -11.85 -10.49
CA GLY A 74 2.11 -11.00 -9.30
C GLY A 74 1.78 -9.53 -9.58
N LEU A 75 2.26 -8.99 -10.71
CA LEU A 75 1.97 -7.63 -11.15
C LEU A 75 0.50 -7.43 -11.53
N VAL A 76 -0.09 -8.39 -12.25
CA VAL A 76 -1.53 -8.38 -12.56
C VAL A 76 -2.37 -8.42 -11.29
N LEU A 77 -2.04 -9.33 -10.36
CA LEU A 77 -2.74 -9.42 -9.09
C LEU A 77 -2.61 -8.13 -8.27
N ALA A 78 -1.42 -7.50 -8.27
CA ALA A 78 -1.19 -6.21 -7.62
C ALA A 78 -2.09 -5.11 -8.22
N VAL A 79 -2.19 -5.03 -9.56
CA VAL A 79 -3.08 -4.06 -10.24
C VAL A 79 -4.54 -4.27 -9.84
N VAL A 80 -5.03 -5.52 -9.90
CA VAL A 80 -6.40 -5.86 -9.55
C VAL A 80 -6.71 -5.47 -8.10
N LEU A 81 -5.80 -5.80 -7.18
CA LEU A 81 -5.97 -5.53 -5.77
C LEU A 81 -5.93 -4.02 -5.48
N LEU A 82 -5.00 -3.28 -6.08
CA LEU A 82 -4.92 -1.82 -5.97
C LEU A 82 -6.16 -1.12 -6.56
N ALA A 83 -6.69 -1.62 -7.67
CA ALA A 83 -7.91 -1.11 -8.29
C ALA A 83 -9.12 -1.35 -7.38
N ALA A 84 -9.27 -2.55 -6.82
CA ALA A 84 -10.35 -2.88 -5.89
C ALA A 84 -10.30 -2.01 -4.62
N LEU A 85 -9.10 -1.84 -4.03
CA LEU A 85 -8.90 -0.96 -2.88
C LEU A 85 -9.20 0.50 -3.23
N THR A 86 -8.79 0.96 -4.41
CA THR A 86 -9.09 2.32 -4.88
C THR A 86 -10.59 2.54 -5.04
N ALA A 87 -11.30 1.58 -5.63
CA ALA A 87 -12.75 1.64 -5.78
C ALA A 87 -13.45 1.70 -4.42
N ALA A 88 -13.03 0.87 -3.45
CA ALA A 88 -13.56 0.89 -2.08
C ALA A 88 -13.33 2.24 -1.38
N LEU A 89 -12.13 2.81 -1.50
CA LEU A 89 -11.82 4.14 -0.96
C LEU A 89 -12.69 5.23 -1.61
N VAL A 90 -12.80 5.24 -2.93
CA VAL A 90 -13.61 6.22 -3.66
C VAL A 90 -15.09 6.09 -3.31
N ALA A 91 -15.64 4.88 -3.24
CA ALA A 91 -17.03 4.65 -2.86
C ALA A 91 -17.33 5.18 -1.45
N THR A 92 -16.40 4.98 -0.52
CA THR A 92 -16.53 5.44 0.88
C THR A 92 -16.44 6.96 0.98
N LEU A 93 -15.49 7.58 0.26
CA LEU A 93 -15.39 9.04 0.18
C LEU A 93 -16.64 9.67 -0.47
N ARG A 94 -17.26 9.00 -1.46
CA ARG A 94 -18.51 9.45 -2.09
C ARG A 94 -19.70 9.38 -1.14
N ARG A 95 -19.69 8.48 -0.16
CA ARG A 95 -20.67 8.44 0.94
C ARG A 95 -20.46 9.53 1.99
N GLY A 96 -19.39 10.33 1.87
CA GLY A 96 -19.04 11.37 2.85
C GLY A 96 -18.33 10.81 4.10
N GLU A 97 -18.11 9.50 4.16
CA GLU A 97 -17.47 8.83 5.28
C GLU A 97 -15.96 8.92 5.19
N ARG A 98 -15.29 9.13 6.33
CA ARG A 98 -13.83 9.17 6.43
C ARG A 98 -13.31 8.29 7.56
N PRO A 99 -13.56 6.96 7.53
CA PRO A 99 -12.99 6.05 8.51
C PRO A 99 -11.45 6.10 8.51
N ALA A 100 -10.83 5.69 9.60
CA ALA A 100 -9.39 5.51 9.67
C ALA A 100 -8.90 4.48 8.62
N CYS A 101 -7.80 4.78 7.93
CA CYS A 101 -7.24 3.92 6.89
C CYS A 101 -6.27 2.89 7.50
N ARG A 102 -6.77 1.67 7.76
CA ARG A 102 -5.92 0.56 8.26
C ARG A 102 -5.38 -0.37 7.17
N CYS A 103 -5.26 0.13 5.94
CA CYS A 103 -4.75 -0.65 4.79
C CYS A 103 -3.30 -1.14 4.99
N PHE A 104 -2.52 -0.51 5.89
CA PHE A 104 -1.16 -0.94 6.29
C PHE A 104 -1.07 -1.39 7.76
N GLY A 105 -2.21 -1.79 8.36
CA GLY A 105 -2.26 -2.32 9.72
C GLY A 105 -2.46 -1.28 10.82
N ALA A 106 -1.69 -0.19 10.82
CA ALA A 106 -1.60 0.72 11.98
C ALA A 106 -2.03 2.18 11.76
N GLY A 107 -2.68 2.50 10.63
CA GLY A 107 -3.07 3.87 10.31
C GLY A 107 -4.36 4.33 11.02
N ASP A 108 -4.26 5.32 11.90
CA ASP A 108 -5.42 6.00 12.50
C ASP A 108 -5.84 7.27 11.73
N THR A 109 -5.14 7.60 10.65
CA THR A 109 -5.45 8.79 9.87
C THR A 109 -6.72 8.58 9.02
N PRO A 110 -7.67 9.54 9.01
CA PRO A 110 -8.86 9.46 8.18
C PRO A 110 -8.52 9.32 6.70
N ILE A 111 -9.29 8.49 5.99
CA ILE A 111 -9.14 8.34 4.55
C ILE A 111 -9.29 9.70 3.84
N GLY A 112 -8.38 9.99 2.91
CA GLY A 112 -8.44 11.16 2.06
C GLY A 112 -7.97 10.88 0.64
N ARG A 113 -8.03 11.92 -0.21
CA ARG A 113 -7.61 11.86 -1.62
C ARG A 113 -6.17 11.37 -1.82
N ARG A 114 -5.30 11.59 -0.83
CA ARG A 114 -3.89 11.12 -0.84
C ARG A 114 -3.77 9.60 -0.95
N HIS A 115 -4.62 8.81 -0.30
CA HIS A 115 -4.54 7.35 -0.39
C HIS A 115 -5.00 6.84 -1.76
N VAL A 116 -5.97 7.52 -2.38
CA VAL A 116 -6.38 7.25 -3.77
C VAL A 116 -5.22 7.51 -4.71
N LEU A 117 -4.58 8.69 -4.61
CA LEU A 117 -3.41 9.03 -5.43
C LEU A 117 -2.25 8.04 -5.23
N ARG A 118 -1.96 7.66 -3.99
CA ARG A 118 -0.95 6.64 -3.67
C ARG A 118 -1.25 5.31 -4.37
N ASN A 119 -2.48 4.81 -4.26
CA ASN A 119 -2.83 3.53 -4.90
C ASN A 119 -2.81 3.62 -6.43
N LEU A 120 -3.23 4.75 -7.00
CA LEU A 120 -3.13 4.99 -8.45
C LEU A 120 -1.67 5.04 -8.91
N ALA A 121 -0.79 5.71 -8.17
CA ALA A 121 0.64 5.74 -8.46
C ALA A 121 1.27 4.35 -8.40
N LEU A 122 0.96 3.55 -7.36
CA LEU A 122 1.39 2.16 -7.27
C LEU A 122 0.82 1.29 -8.40
N GLY A 123 -0.43 1.54 -8.81
CA GLY A 123 -1.06 0.88 -9.94
C GLY A 123 -0.35 1.18 -11.26
N ALA A 124 0.03 2.45 -11.48
CA ALA A 124 0.83 2.85 -12.63
C ALA A 124 2.22 2.18 -12.62
N VAL A 125 2.88 2.11 -11.47
CA VAL A 125 4.15 1.36 -11.31
C VAL A 125 3.96 -0.12 -11.65
N ALA A 126 2.86 -0.74 -11.21
CA ALA A 126 2.58 -2.15 -11.52
C ALA A 126 2.34 -2.37 -13.02
N LEU A 127 1.60 -1.48 -13.69
CA LEU A 127 1.39 -1.53 -15.14
C LEU A 127 2.68 -1.32 -15.94
N LEU A 128 3.50 -0.34 -15.54
CA LEU A 128 4.81 -0.11 -16.15
C LEU A 128 5.76 -1.29 -15.94
N GLY A 129 5.75 -1.88 -14.74
CA GLY A 129 6.49 -3.10 -14.43
C GLY A 129 6.02 -4.28 -15.29
N LEU A 130 4.71 -4.40 -15.52
CA LEU A 130 4.13 -5.46 -16.36
C LEU A 130 4.53 -5.28 -17.83
N ALA A 131 4.42 -4.06 -18.38
CA ALA A 131 4.87 -3.77 -19.73
C ALA A 131 6.37 -4.03 -19.92
N ALA A 132 7.18 -3.70 -18.91
CA ALA A 132 8.61 -3.99 -18.90
C ALA A 132 8.91 -5.49 -18.76
N ALA A 133 8.10 -6.25 -18.01
CA ALA A 133 8.26 -7.70 -17.86
C ALA A 133 7.95 -8.45 -19.16
N LEU A 134 6.97 -8.00 -19.92
CA LEU A 134 6.58 -8.60 -21.21
C LEU A 134 7.63 -8.40 -22.31
N THR A 135 8.58 -7.49 -22.11
CA THR A 135 9.61 -7.11 -23.09
C THR A 135 11.03 -7.41 -22.61
N ALA A 136 11.18 -7.97 -21.41
CA ALA A 136 12.48 -8.28 -20.82
C ALA A 136 12.94 -9.71 -21.15
N ASP A 137 14.24 -9.87 -21.41
CA ASP A 137 14.84 -11.17 -21.63
C ASP A 137 14.84 -12.04 -20.36
N GLY A 138 14.45 -13.31 -20.50
CA GLY A 138 14.20 -14.24 -19.39
C GLY A 138 15.41 -14.72 -18.58
N GLY A 139 16.62 -14.24 -18.87
CA GLY A 139 17.82 -14.58 -18.08
C GLY A 139 17.78 -13.98 -16.67
N PRO A 140 18.63 -14.43 -15.72
CA PRO A 140 18.73 -13.84 -14.38
C PRO A 140 19.38 -12.43 -14.43
N PRO A 141 18.99 -11.50 -13.53
CA PRO A 141 19.53 -10.15 -13.56
C PRO A 141 20.95 -10.10 -12.99
N PRO A 142 21.85 -9.27 -13.57
CA PRO A 142 23.16 -9.04 -12.97
C PRO A 142 23.03 -8.38 -11.60
N ALA A 143 23.91 -8.73 -10.65
CA ALA A 143 23.85 -8.24 -9.28
C ALA A 143 23.80 -6.71 -9.17
N ALA A 144 24.54 -5.99 -10.03
CA ALA A 144 24.52 -4.54 -10.08
C ALA A 144 23.13 -3.96 -10.41
N ALA A 145 22.36 -4.61 -11.30
CA ALA A 145 21.00 -4.18 -11.63
C ALA A 145 20.05 -4.36 -10.44
N VAL A 146 20.23 -5.43 -9.66
CA VAL A 146 19.47 -5.69 -8.43
C VAL A 146 19.79 -4.65 -7.36
N LEU A 147 21.07 -4.34 -7.15
CA LEU A 147 21.50 -3.32 -6.18
C LEU A 147 20.97 -1.93 -6.53
N LEU A 148 21.04 -1.53 -7.80
CA LEU A 148 20.48 -0.26 -8.26
C LEU A 148 18.96 -0.21 -8.07
N ALA A 149 18.25 -1.28 -8.45
CA ALA A 149 16.81 -1.36 -8.27
C ALA A 149 16.42 -1.32 -6.78
N ALA A 150 17.16 -2.00 -5.91
CA ALA A 150 16.96 -1.96 -4.47
C ALA A 150 17.23 -0.57 -3.89
N GLY A 151 18.29 0.10 -4.33
CA GLY A 151 18.66 1.46 -3.92
C GLY A 151 17.59 2.50 -4.25
N VAL A 152 16.77 2.26 -5.28
CA VAL A 152 15.62 3.12 -5.64
C VAL A 152 14.33 2.64 -4.95
N ALA A 153 14.08 1.33 -4.94
CA ALA A 153 12.83 0.77 -4.43
C ALA A 153 12.68 0.91 -2.92
N LEU A 154 13.75 0.71 -2.13
CA LEU A 154 13.71 0.87 -0.67
C LEU A 154 13.26 2.25 -0.21
N PRO A 155 13.91 3.36 -0.63
CA PRO A 155 13.50 4.69 -0.18
C PRO A 155 12.10 5.05 -0.67
N LEU A 156 11.73 4.67 -1.90
CA LEU A 156 10.37 4.87 -2.40
C LEU A 156 9.34 4.10 -1.56
N ALA A 157 9.62 2.83 -1.22
CA ALA A 157 8.76 2.03 -0.37
C ALA A 157 8.61 2.66 1.02
N ALA A 158 9.72 3.11 1.61
CA ALA A 158 9.72 3.79 2.91
C ALA A 158 8.85 5.04 2.89
N VAL A 159 8.99 5.89 1.86
CA VAL A 159 8.15 7.10 1.67
C VAL A 159 6.68 6.72 1.50
N VAL A 160 6.37 5.70 0.69
CA VAL A 160 5.00 5.24 0.43
C VAL A 160 4.33 4.64 1.66
N ILE A 161 5.08 3.91 2.49
CA ILE A 161 4.60 3.29 3.73
C ILE A 161 4.42 4.33 4.83
N ARG A 162 5.35 5.29 4.93
CA ARG A 162 5.38 6.33 5.97
C ARG A 162 4.73 7.64 5.52
N LEU A 163 4.02 7.65 4.40
CA LEU A 163 3.44 8.86 3.83
C LEU A 163 2.51 9.57 4.82
N ASP A 164 1.71 8.80 5.56
CA ASP A 164 0.79 9.36 6.56
C ASP A 164 1.54 9.93 7.78
N ASP A 165 2.60 9.28 8.25
CA ASP A 165 3.47 9.77 9.33
C ASP A 165 4.19 11.06 8.92
N LEU A 166 4.72 11.09 7.69
CA LEU A 166 5.40 12.26 7.12
C LEU A 166 4.44 13.43 6.98
N VAL A 167 3.24 13.21 6.43
CA VAL A 167 2.23 14.26 6.29
C VAL A 167 1.77 14.75 7.67
N ALA A 168 1.61 13.87 8.65
CA ALA A 168 1.28 14.28 10.02
C ALA A 168 2.38 15.15 10.65
N LEU A 169 3.65 14.80 10.42
CA LEU A 169 4.80 15.57 10.91
C LEU A 169 4.81 17.00 10.36
N PHE A 170 4.55 17.17 9.06
CA PHE A 170 4.51 18.49 8.42
C PHE A 170 3.19 19.24 8.70
N ALA A 171 2.06 18.54 8.83
CA ALA A 171 0.77 19.14 9.16
C ALA A 171 0.68 19.60 10.62
N SER A 172 1.50 19.06 11.52
CA SER A 172 1.60 19.49 12.92
C SER A 172 2.46 20.74 13.12
N ALA A 173 3.03 21.31 12.05
CA ALA A 173 3.74 22.58 12.09
C ALA A 173 2.85 23.78 11.68
N PRO A 174 1.85 24.15 12.50
CA PRO A 174 1.50 25.57 12.60
C PRO A 174 1.35 26.07 14.06
N THR A 175 2.19 27.07 14.40
CA THR A 175 2.10 28.12 15.44
C THR A 175 1.69 27.73 16.88
N ARG A 176 2.66 27.80 17.80
CA ARG A 176 2.43 27.99 19.25
C ARG A 176 1.42 29.13 19.46
N PRO A 177 0.30 28.93 20.16
CA PRO A 177 -0.46 30.04 20.70
C PRO A 177 0.42 30.75 21.73
N THR A 178 0.75 32.02 21.48
CA THR A 178 1.27 32.92 22.51
C THR A 178 0.22 33.01 23.61
N ARG A 179 0.56 32.49 24.78
CA ARG A 179 -0.25 32.59 26.00
C ARG A 179 -0.43 34.10 26.29
N PRO A 180 -1.66 34.63 26.43
CA PRO A 180 -1.83 36.00 26.89
C PRO A 180 -1.25 36.07 28.31
N ALA A 181 -0.31 36.99 28.53
CA ALA A 181 0.15 37.32 29.86
C ALA A 181 -1.07 37.81 30.67
N GLY A 182 -1.51 36.98 31.61
CA GLY A 182 -2.54 37.39 32.57
C GLY A 182 -2.00 38.55 33.41
N ARG A 183 -2.73 39.67 33.38
CA ARG A 183 -2.82 40.65 34.47
C ARG A 183 -4.13 40.35 35.21
N PRO A 184 -4.17 40.50 36.54
CA PRO A 184 -4.26 41.82 37.17
C PRO A 184 -3.00 42.20 37.95
#